data_AF-A0A833D5B4-F1
#
_entry.id   AF-A0A833D5B4-F1
#
_cell.length_a   1.000
_cell.length_b   1.000
_cell.length_c   1.000
_cell.angle_alpha   90.00
_cell.angle_beta   90.00
_cell.angle_gamma   90.00
#
_symmetry.space_group_name_H-M   'P 1'
#
loop_
_entity.id
_entity.type
_entity.pdbx_description
1 polymer ?
#
loop_
_entity_poly.entity_id
_entity_poly.type
_entity_poly.pdbx_seq_one_letter_code
_entity_poly.pdbx_strand_id
1 'polypeptide(L)' 'MQLDPRRRRWLIVASLVMAAVVGLQIWQIVRDSRIARCEAEGGRWHPGRGECLPGIIIQRDIRRL' A
#
# COMPACT_ATOMS: atom_id res chain seq x y z
N MET A 1 -30.29 -14.00 -26.18
CA MET A 1 -29.41 -12.83 -26.41
C MET A 1 -27.96 -13.29 -26.43
N GLN A 2 -27.40 -13.52 -27.63
CA GLN A 2 -25.99 -13.86 -27.80
C GLN A 2 -25.19 -12.55 -27.77
N LEU A 3 -24.34 -12.33 -26.76
CA LEU A 3 -23.45 -11.16 -26.74
C LEU A 3 -22.37 -11.34 -27.81
N ASP A 4 -22.17 -10.32 -28.63
CA ASP A 4 -21.10 -10.30 -29.63
C ASP A 4 -19.75 -10.68 -29.04
N PRO A 5 -18.96 -11.55 -29.70
CA PRO A 5 -17.69 -12.03 -29.18
C PRO A 5 -16.69 -10.89 -28.93
N ARG A 6 -16.81 -9.79 -29.69
CA ARG A 6 -16.02 -8.57 -29.50
C ARG A 6 -16.37 -7.86 -28.18
N ARG A 7 -17.66 -7.78 -27.84
CA ARG A 7 -18.14 -7.15 -26.61
C ARG A 7 -17.75 -7.96 -25.38
N ARG A 8 -17.78 -9.29 -25.47
CA ARG A 8 -17.31 -10.18 -24.40
C ARG A 8 -15.82 -10.01 -24.11
N ARG A 9 -14.98 -9.87 -25.15
CA ARG A 9 -13.54 -9.61 -24.97
C ARG A 9 -13.28 -8.28 -24.25
N TRP A 10 -13.99 -7.22 -24.64
CA TRP A 10 -13.87 -5.92 -23.98
C TRP A 10 -14.26 -5.96 -22.50
N LEU A 11 -15.31 -6.68 -22.13
CA LEU A 11 -15.71 -6.82 -20.73
C LEU A 11 -14.66 -7.55 -19.88
N ILE A 12 -14.01 -8.58 -20.44
CA ILE A 12 -12.92 -9.29 -19.76
C ILE A 12 -11.75 -8.34 -19.52
N VAL A 13 -11.34 -7.59 -20.54
CA VAL A 13 -10.24 -6.61 -20.42
C VAL A 13 -10.59 -5.54 -19.38
N ALA A 14 -11.80 -4.97 -19.44
CA ALA A 14 -12.24 -3.97 -18.47
C ALA A 14 -12.26 -4.52 -17.04
N SER A 15 -12.70 -5.76 -16.85
CA SER A 15 -12.68 -6.43 -15.53
C SER A 15 -11.27 -6.63 -15.01
N LEU A 16 -10.33 -7.05 -15.86
CA LEU A 16 -8.91 -7.19 -15.49
C LEU A 16 -8.28 -5.85 -15.11
N VAL A 17 -8.58 -4.79 -15.88
CA VAL A 17 -8.11 -3.43 -15.57
C VAL A 17 -8.66 -2.96 -14.23
N MET A 18 -9.96 -3.14 -13.98
CA MET A 18 -10.57 -2.77 -12.69
C MET A 18 -9.94 -3.54 -11.53
N ALA A 19 -9.69 -4.84 -11.68
CA ALA A 19 -9.03 -5.64 -10.65
C ALA A 19 -7.60 -5.15 -10.35
N ALA A 20 -6.83 -4.79 -11.39
CA ALA A 20 -5.49 -4.23 -11.23
C ALA A 20 -5.52 -2.87 -10.51
N VAL A 21 -6.47 -1.99 -10.86
CA VAL A 21 -6.63 -0.68 -10.22
C VAL A 21 -6.97 -0.84 -8.73
N VAL A 22 -7.90 -1.74 -8.39
CA VAL A 22 -8.25 -2.02 -6.99
C VAL A 22 -7.06 -2.57 -6.22
N GLY A 23 -6.28 -3.48 -6.81
CA GLY A 23 -5.04 -3.99 -6.20
C GLY A 23 -4.03 -2.88 -5.91
N LEU A 24 -3.85 -1.94 -6.84
CA LEU A 24 -2.96 -0.79 -6.66
C LEU A 24 -3.44 0.12 -5.52
N GLN A 25 -4.74 0.40 -5.44
CA GLN A 25 -5.31 1.22 -4.36
C GLN A 25 -5.11 0.58 -2.98
N ILE A 26 -5.36 -0.73 -2.86
CA ILE A 26 -5.14 -1.46 -1.60
C ILE A 26 -3.67 -1.36 -1.18
N TRP A 27 -2.74 -1.53 -2.13
CA TRP A 27 -1.31 -1.40 -1.85
C TRP A 27 -0.94 0.01 -1.36
N GLN A 28 -1.49 1.06 -1.97
CA GLN A 28 -1.28 2.44 -1.52
C GLN A 28 -1.83 2.67 -0.10
N ILE A 29 -3.05 2.23 0.19
CA ILE A 29 -3.66 2.36 1.53
C ILE A 29 -2.80 1.66 2.60
N VAL A 30 -2.31 0.45 2.31
CA VAL A 30 -1.44 -0.29 3.23
C VAL A 30 -0.09 0.43 3.42
N ARG A 31 0.47 1.00 2.36
CA ARG A 31 1.70 1.79 2.45
C ARG A 31 1.49 3.03 3.32
N ASP A 32 0.45 3.81 3.07
CA ASP A 32 0.18 5.06 3.77
C ASP A 32 -0.12 4.82 5.26
N SER A 33 -0.83 3.73 5.57
CA SER A 33 -1.06 3.32 6.96
C SER A 33 0.23 2.90 7.68
N ARG A 34 1.20 2.28 7.00
CA ARG A 34 2.53 2.02 7.59
C ARG A 34 3.32 3.30 7.85
N ILE A 35 3.25 4.26 6.94
CA ILE A 35 3.89 5.58 7.11
C ILE A 35 3.27 6.28 8.32
N ALA A 36 1.94 6.35 8.39
CA ALA A 36 1.22 6.99 9.49
C ALA A 36 1.53 6.34 10.84
N ARG A 37 1.62 5.00 10.91
CA ARG A 37 2.04 4.30 12.14
C ARG A 37 3.47 4.64 12.54
N CYS A 38 4.39 4.66 11.58
CA CYS A 38 5.78 5.03 11.82
C CYS A 38 5.90 6.42 12.45
N GLU A 39 5.19 7.39 11.89
CA GLU A 39 5.17 8.77 12.39
C GLU A 39 4.47 8.87 13.75
N ALA A 40 3.37 8.13 13.97
CA ALA A 40 2.66 8.09 15.24
C ALA A 40 3.50 7.48 16.37
N GLU A 41 4.35 6.50 16.07
CA GLU A 41 5.32 5.94 17.02
C GLU A 41 6.51 6.89 17.28
N GLY A 42 6.57 8.03 16.61
CA GLY A 42 7.68 8.99 16.72
C GLY A 42 8.89 8.63 15.87
N GLY A 43 8.74 7.66 14.96
CA GLY A 43 9.71 7.32 13.92
C GLY A 43 9.67 8.27 12.72
N ARG A 44 10.64 8.09 11.82
CA ARG A 44 10.70 8.79 10.54
C ARG A 44 10.68 7.76 9.42
N TRP A 45 9.71 7.90 8.51
CA TRP A 45 9.62 7.02 7.34
C TRP A 45 10.74 7.31 6.34
N HIS A 46 11.45 6.27 5.88
CA HIS A 46 12.50 6.41 4.86
C HIS A 46 12.02 5.90 3.49
N PRO A 47 11.62 6.78 2.55
CA PRO A 47 11.01 6.36 1.28
C PRO A 47 11.93 5.52 0.40
N GLY A 48 13.26 5.71 0.51
CA GLY A 48 14.25 4.93 -0.25
C GLY A 48 14.50 3.50 0.25
N ARG A 49 14.08 3.15 1.48
CA ARG A 49 14.23 1.80 2.03
C ARG A 49 12.89 1.10 2.26
N GLY A 50 11.78 1.85 2.29
CA GLY A 50 10.47 1.29 2.63
C GLY A 50 10.38 0.87 4.10
N GLU A 51 11.23 1.46 4.94
CA GLU A 51 11.39 1.10 6.35
C GLU A 51 11.06 2.29 7.24
N CYS A 52 10.52 1.98 8.41
CA CYS A 52 10.36 2.95 9.49
C CYS A 52 11.64 3.00 10.32
N LEU A 53 12.27 4.16 10.41
CA LEU A 53 13.38 4.38 11.32
C LEU A 53 12.80 4.82 12.68
N PRO A 54 13.04 4.09 13.78
CA PRO A 54 12.55 4.48 15.09
C PRO A 54 13.14 5.83 15.50
N GLY A 55 12.33 6.66 16.16
CA GLY A 55 12.78 7.94 16.69
C GLY A 55 13.82 7.75 17.80
N ILE A 56 14.62 8.78 18.05
CA ILE A 56 15.65 8.81 19.10
C ILE A 56 15.06 8.43 20.48
N ILE A 57 13.77 8.70 20.71
CA ILE A 57 13.07 8.41 21.97
C ILE A 57 12.86 6.90 22.15
N ILE A 58 12.35 6.19 21.14
CA ILE A 58 12.12 4.73 21.20
C ILE A 58 13.44 3.98 21.36
N GLN A 59 14.50 4.44 20.68
CA GLN A 59 15.81 3.81 20.78
C GLN A 59 16.40 3.91 22.20
N ARG A 60 16.04 4.96 22.94
CA ARG A 60 16.51 5.18 24.32
C ARG A 60 15.81 4.25 25.31
N ASP A 61 14.53 3.96 25.10
CA ASP A 61 13.77 2.99 25.93
C ASP A 61 14.20 1.55 25.65
N ILE A 62 14.40 1.16 24.39
CA ILE A 62 14.89 -0.19 24.05
C ILE A 62 16.29 -0.44 24.61
N ARG A 63 17.14 0.59 24.68
CA ARG A 63 18.50 0.47 25.23
C ARG A 63 18.54 0.40 26.76
N ARG A 64 17.43 0.68 27.47
CA ARG A 64 17.35 0.62 28.94
C ARG A 64 16.71 -0.66 29.48
N LEU A 65 16.18 -1.52 28.60
CA LEU A 65 15.74 -2.88 28.90
C LEU A 65 16.90 -3.87 28.68
#